data_AF-A0A6G1SCV0-F1
#
_entry.id   AF-A0A6G1SCV0-F1
#
_cell.length_a   1.000
_cell.length_b   1.000
_cell.length_c   1.000
_cell.angle_alpha   90.00
_cell.angle_beta   90.00
_cell.angle_gamma   90.00
#
_symmetry.space_group_name_H-M   'P 1'
#
loop_
_entity.id
_entity.type
_entity.pdbx_description
1 polymer ?
#
loop_
_entity_poly.entity_id
_entity_poly.type
_entity_poly.pdbx_seq_one_letter_code
_entity_poly.pdbx_strand_id
1 'polypeptide(L)'
;EEANWLTLTDDISEHIGDGFDAVICLGNSFAHMMDTTGDQKEQKIALSNFERCVRPGGLLLIDHRNFDHIVDNGSTPAKSIYYNCKHTTDIRTSILYVGTQPAIVTMDYLIDMSDLQDKES
;
A
#
# COMPACT_ATOMS: atom_id res chain seq x y z
N GLU A 1 5.73 -7.31 -17.30
CA GLU A 1 4.63 -8.24 -17.02
C GLU A 1 4.00 -7.83 -15.70
N GLU A 2 2.68 -7.82 -15.60
CA GLU A 2 1.94 -7.45 -14.39
C GLU A 2 1.37 -8.72 -13.76
N ALA A 3 1.40 -8.84 -12.43
CA ALA A 3 0.89 -10.01 -11.70
C ALA A 3 -0.09 -9.57 -10.61
N ASN A 4 -1.11 -10.38 -10.35
CA ASN A 4 -2.13 -10.10 -9.36
C ASN A 4 -1.80 -10.83 -8.05
N TRP A 5 -1.80 -10.12 -6.91
CA TRP A 5 -1.47 -10.72 -5.61
C TRP A 5 -2.38 -11.89 -5.21
N LEU A 6 -3.61 -11.96 -5.73
CA LEU A 6 -4.54 -13.07 -5.47
C LEU A 6 -4.20 -14.34 -6.27
N THR A 7 -3.50 -14.21 -7.39
CA THR A 7 -3.10 -15.31 -8.29
C THR A 7 -1.59 -15.39 -8.49
N LEU A 8 -0.83 -14.70 -7.63
CA LEU A 8 0.61 -14.43 -7.82
C LEU A 8 1.43 -15.70 -8.05
N THR A 9 1.13 -16.77 -7.32
CA THR A 9 1.87 -18.04 -7.46
C THR A 9 1.71 -18.67 -8.83
N ASP A 10 0.57 -18.45 -9.48
CA ASP A 10 0.29 -18.97 -10.82
C ASP A 10 0.91 -18.03 -11.87
N ASP A 11 0.71 -16.72 -11.70
CA ASP A 11 1.16 -15.67 -12.62
C ASP A 11 2.68 -15.66 -12.83
N ILE A 12 3.46 -15.94 -11.77
CA ILE A 12 4.92 -15.96 -11.83
C ILE A 12 5.51 -17.35 -11.56
N SER A 13 4.73 -18.41 -11.77
CA SER A 13 5.13 -19.80 -11.52
C SER A 13 6.47 -20.18 -12.18
N GLU A 14 6.71 -19.72 -13.41
CA GLU A 14 7.98 -19.94 -14.14
C GLU A 14 9.19 -19.25 -13.50
N HIS A 15 8.96 -18.22 -12.68
CA HIS A 15 9.99 -17.38 -12.07
C HIS A 15 10.24 -17.72 -10.59
N ILE A 16 9.28 -18.37 -9.90
CA ILE A 16 9.38 -18.65 -8.46
C ILE A 16 10.48 -19.68 -8.17
N GLY A 17 10.59 -20.77 -8.94
CA GLY A 17 11.55 -21.85 -8.68
C GLY A 17 11.43 -22.38 -7.23
N ASP A 18 12.53 -22.34 -6.48
CA ASP A 18 12.57 -22.70 -5.05
C ASP A 18 12.16 -21.53 -4.11
N GLY A 19 11.72 -20.40 -4.67
CA GLY A 19 11.38 -19.16 -4.00
C GLY A 19 12.48 -18.08 -4.09
N PHE A 20 12.09 -16.82 -3.87
CA PHE A 20 12.99 -15.67 -3.80
C PHE A 20 13.68 -15.58 -2.43
N ASP A 21 14.91 -15.04 -2.42
CA ASP A 21 15.62 -14.69 -1.19
C ASP A 21 14.87 -13.65 -0.35
N ALA A 22 14.23 -12.70 -1.02
CA ALA A 22 13.43 -11.67 -0.40
C ALA A 22 12.25 -11.23 -1.29
N VAL A 23 11.11 -10.95 -0.66
CA VAL A 23 9.94 -10.31 -1.27
C VAL A 23 9.68 -8.99 -0.52
N ILE A 24 9.44 -7.91 -1.26
CA ILE A 24 9.34 -6.55 -0.71
C ILE A 24 8.01 -5.92 -1.16
N CYS A 25 7.20 -5.49 -0.21
CA CYS A 25 5.94 -4.76 -0.41
C CYS A 25 5.97 -3.49 0.45
N LEU A 26 6.58 -2.41 -0.07
CA LEU A 26 6.82 -1.17 0.65
C LEU A 26 5.98 0.00 0.13
N GLY A 27 5.99 1.11 0.85
CA GLY A 27 5.35 2.36 0.45
C GLY A 27 3.85 2.35 0.69
N ASN A 28 3.37 1.59 1.68
CA ASN A 28 1.96 1.43 2.00
C ASN A 28 1.15 0.76 0.87
N SER A 29 1.83 0.03 -0.02
CA SER A 29 1.20 -0.59 -1.18
C SER A 29 0.12 -1.61 -0.80
N PHE A 30 0.35 -2.40 0.26
CA PHE A 30 -0.61 -3.42 0.69
C PHE A 30 -1.97 -2.86 1.11
N ALA A 31 -1.98 -1.66 1.70
CA ALA A 31 -3.19 -1.00 2.19
C ALA A 31 -4.16 -0.56 1.07
N HIS A 32 -3.74 -0.62 -0.21
CA HIS A 32 -4.63 -0.36 -1.34
C HIS A 32 -5.58 -1.52 -1.63
N MET A 33 -5.35 -2.70 -1.06
CA MET A 33 -6.27 -3.84 -1.19
C MET A 33 -7.45 -3.66 -0.23
N MET A 34 -8.60 -3.31 -0.80
CA MET A 34 -9.85 -3.10 -0.07
C MET A 34 -10.44 -4.43 0.44
N ASP A 35 -11.09 -4.42 1.60
CA ASP A 35 -11.87 -5.56 2.07
C ASP A 35 -13.30 -5.46 1.52
N THR A 36 -13.56 -6.15 0.41
CA THR A 36 -14.87 -6.11 -0.27
C THR A 36 -15.93 -6.98 0.41
N THR A 37 -15.52 -7.99 1.17
CA THR A 37 -16.39 -8.99 1.80
C THR A 37 -16.57 -8.79 3.31
N GLY A 38 -15.69 -8.02 3.95
CA GLY A 38 -15.71 -7.70 5.39
C GLY A 38 -15.01 -8.75 6.27
N ASP A 39 -14.39 -9.77 5.69
CA ASP A 39 -13.71 -10.87 6.38
C ASP A 39 -12.19 -10.90 6.13
N GLN A 40 -11.68 -9.91 5.40
CA GLN A 40 -10.29 -9.75 4.97
C GLN A 40 -9.74 -10.95 4.19
N LYS A 41 -10.60 -11.67 3.48
CA LYS A 41 -10.21 -12.90 2.78
C LYS A 41 -9.15 -12.65 1.71
N GLU A 42 -9.31 -11.59 0.92
CA GLU A 42 -8.40 -11.24 -0.17
C GLU A 42 -7.01 -10.89 0.37
N GLN A 43 -6.93 -10.14 1.46
CA GLN A 43 -5.69 -9.79 2.16
C GLN A 43 -4.97 -11.03 2.68
N LYS A 44 -5.70 -11.97 3.29
CA LYS A 44 -5.14 -13.24 3.77
C LYS A 44 -4.58 -14.09 2.63
N ILE A 45 -5.28 -14.15 1.50
CA ILE A 45 -4.82 -14.86 0.30
C ILE A 45 -3.54 -14.21 -0.25
N ALA A 46 -3.53 -12.88 -0.39
CA ALA A 46 -2.37 -12.14 -0.87
C ALA A 46 -1.13 -12.37 0.01
N LEU A 47 -1.28 -12.32 1.35
CA LEU A 47 -0.19 -12.62 2.28
C LEU A 47 0.31 -14.06 2.16
N SER A 48 -0.59 -15.04 2.02
CA SER A 48 -0.20 -16.44 1.81
C SER A 48 0.52 -16.64 0.47
N ASN A 49 0.14 -15.91 -0.57
CA ASN A 49 0.83 -15.95 -1.85
C ASN A 49 2.22 -15.30 -1.77
N PHE A 50 2.38 -14.21 -1.01
CA PHE A 50 3.71 -13.63 -0.75
C PHE A 50 4.61 -14.61 -0.01
N GLU A 51 4.11 -15.28 1.02
CA GLU A 51 4.83 -16.33 1.75
C GLU A 51 5.31 -17.43 0.79
N ARG A 52 4.45 -17.91 -0.11
CA ARG A 52 4.80 -18.95 -1.10
C ARG A 52 5.86 -18.51 -2.11
N CYS A 53 6.00 -17.21 -2.33
CA CYS A 53 7.07 -16.67 -3.17
C CYS A 53 8.40 -16.61 -2.43
N VAL A 54 8.42 -16.68 -1.10
CA VAL A 54 9.66 -16.61 -0.30
C VAL A 54 10.20 -18.02 -0.08
N ARG A 55 11.48 -18.23 -0.39
CA ARG A 55 12.13 -19.52 -0.13
C ARG A 55 12.21 -19.80 1.38
N PRO A 56 12.37 -21.05 1.84
CA PRO A 56 12.67 -21.35 3.23
C PRO A 56 13.89 -20.57 3.74
N GLY A 57 13.70 -19.78 4.80
CA GLY A 57 14.74 -18.90 5.37
C GLY A 57 14.95 -17.56 4.64
N GLY A 58 14.15 -17.26 3.61
CA GLY A 58 14.09 -15.94 2.98
C GLY A 58 13.30 -14.92 3.81
N LEU A 59 13.18 -13.70 3.29
CA LEU A 59 12.58 -12.57 4.00
C LEU A 59 11.36 -12.00 3.27
N LEU A 60 10.27 -11.76 4.00
CA LEU A 60 9.18 -10.88 3.56
C LEU A 60 9.31 -9.55 4.30
N LEU A 61 9.54 -8.46 3.56
CA LEU A 61 9.53 -7.10 4.09
C LEU A 61 8.29 -6.36 3.59
N ILE A 62 7.37 -6.06 4.50
CA ILE A 62 6.11 -5.39 4.20
C ILE A 62 5.91 -4.21 5.15
N ASP A 63 5.33 -3.12 4.65
CA ASP A 63 4.98 -1.95 5.45
C ASP A 63 3.50 -1.54 5.27
N HIS A 64 3.07 -0.64 6.16
CA HIS A 64 1.85 0.14 6.02
C HIS A 64 2.01 1.47 6.76
N ARG A 65 1.18 2.46 6.45
CA ARG A 65 1.07 3.70 7.24
C ARG A 65 0.53 3.37 8.63
N ASN A 66 0.88 4.20 9.62
CA ASN A 66 0.26 4.11 10.94
C ASN A 66 -1.20 4.58 10.86
N PHE A 67 -2.11 3.66 10.54
CA PHE A 67 -3.54 3.93 10.44
C PHE A 67 -4.18 4.18 11.80
N ASP A 68 -3.64 3.64 12.90
CA ASP A 68 -4.10 3.95 14.26
C ASP A 68 -3.99 5.47 14.52
N HIS A 69 -2.82 6.05 14.26
CA HIS A 69 -2.63 7.50 14.40
C HIS A 69 -3.54 8.30 13.45
N ILE A 70 -3.71 7.84 12.21
CA ILE A 70 -4.57 8.54 11.23
C ILE A 70 -6.03 8.53 11.70
N VAL A 71 -6.52 7.38 12.18
CA VAL A 71 -7.89 7.22 12.68
C VAL A 71 -8.13 8.08 13.92
N ASP A 72 -7.20 8.08 14.87
CA ASP A 72 -7.32 8.81 16.13
C ASP A 72 -7.27 10.34 15.93
N ASN A 73 -6.46 10.83 14.98
CA ASN A 73 -6.21 12.27 14.80
C ASN A 73 -6.92 12.87 13.58
N GLY A 74 -7.52 12.05 12.71
CA GLY A 74 -8.17 12.51 11.49
C GLY A 74 -7.25 13.20 10.49
N SER A 75 -5.94 12.96 10.57
CA SER A 75 -4.95 13.63 9.72
C SER A 75 -3.86 12.68 9.26
N THR A 76 -3.40 12.85 8.03
CA THR A 76 -2.32 12.04 7.47
C THR A 76 -1.06 12.88 7.26
N PRO A 77 0.10 12.43 7.77
CA PRO A 77 1.36 13.09 7.48
C PRO A 77 1.66 13.09 5.98
N ALA A 78 1.92 14.28 5.43
CA ALA A 78 2.28 14.47 4.02
C ALA A 78 3.66 13.90 3.67
N LYS A 79 4.53 13.74 4.67
CA LYS A 79 5.87 13.22 4.48
C LYS A 79 5.84 11.71 4.31
N SER A 80 6.40 11.21 3.20
CA SER A 80 6.80 9.82 3.05
C SER A 80 8.25 9.66 3.53
N ILE A 81 8.55 8.55 4.20
CA ILE A 81 9.93 8.17 4.55
C ILE A 81 10.71 7.65 3.35
N TYR A 82 10.02 7.26 2.27
CA TYR A 82 10.61 6.70 1.05
C TYR A 82 10.85 7.76 -0.02
N TYR A 83 9.94 8.74 -0.12
CA TYR A 83 9.95 9.74 -1.20
C TYR A 83 9.72 11.14 -0.63
N ASN A 84 10.58 12.08 -1.03
CA ASN A 84 10.44 13.47 -0.64
C ASN A 84 9.63 14.22 -1.71
N CYS A 85 8.31 14.35 -1.52
CA CYS A 85 7.49 15.13 -2.44
C CYS A 85 7.59 16.62 -2.09
N LYS A 86 8.11 17.43 -3.02
CA LYS A 86 8.23 18.89 -2.85
C LYS A 86 6.94 19.65 -3.22
N HIS A 87 5.99 18.97 -3.87
CA HIS A 87 4.82 19.58 -4.49
C HIS A 87 3.49 19.21 -3.82
N THR A 88 3.51 18.31 -2.83
CA THR A 88 2.29 18.00 -2.05
C THR A 88 2.09 19.11 -1.03
N THR A 89 1.07 19.92 -1.25
CA THR A 89 0.78 21.12 -0.46
C THR A 89 -0.14 20.81 0.71
N ASP A 90 -1.09 19.89 0.51
CA ASP A 90 -2.05 19.49 1.54
C ASP A 90 -2.60 18.08 1.28
N ILE A 91 -3.00 17.38 2.34
CA ILE A 91 -3.69 16.09 2.27
C ILE A 91 -4.92 16.17 3.17
N ARG A 92 -6.11 16.18 2.55
CA ARG A 92 -7.35 16.08 3.30
C ARG A 92 -7.64 14.62 3.56
N THR A 93 -7.86 14.27 4.83
CA THR A 93 -8.13 12.89 5.25
C THR A 93 -9.58 12.76 5.64
N SER A 94 -10.28 11.81 5.02
CA SER A 94 -11.66 11.44 5.35
C SER A 94 -11.69 10.00 5.83
N ILE A 95 -12.39 9.72 6.92
CA ILE A 95 -12.51 8.36 7.48
C ILE A 95 -13.96 7.94 7.45
N LEU A 96 -14.25 6.84 6.76
CA LEU A 96 -15.55 6.20 6.74
C LEU A 96 -15.63 5.18 7.88
N TYR A 97 -16.70 5.28 8.67
CA TYR A 97 -17.02 4.33 9.72
C TYR A 97 -18.22 3.47 9.34
N VAL A 98 -18.15 2.17 9.64
CA VAL A 98 -19.28 1.25 9.62
C VAL A 98 -19.62 0.90 11.06
N GLY A 99 -20.72 1.48 11.57
CA GLY A 99 -21.00 1.47 13.00
C GLY A 99 -19.92 2.25 13.77
N THR A 100 -19.24 1.59 14.71
CA THR A 100 -18.15 2.19 15.49
C THR A 100 -16.76 1.83 14.97
N GLN A 101 -16.66 1.06 13.88
CA GLN A 101 -15.39 0.57 13.35
C GLN A 101 -14.97 1.39 12.12
N PRO A 102 -13.72 1.88 12.05
CA PRO A 102 -13.19 2.50 10.83
C PRO A 102 -13.10 1.46 9.72
N ALA A 103 -13.58 1.80 8.54
CA ALA A 103 -13.63 0.89 7.39
C ALA A 103 -12.75 1.35 6.23
N ILE A 104 -12.74 2.66 5.94
CA ILE A 104 -11.99 3.23 4.81
C ILE A 104 -11.35 4.54 5.23
N VAL A 105 -10.08 4.73 4.89
CA VAL A 105 -9.40 6.02 4.94
C VAL A 105 -9.20 6.53 3.52
N THR A 106 -9.78 7.67 3.20
CA THR A 106 -9.64 8.36 1.91
C THR A 106 -8.72 9.56 2.09
N MET A 107 -7.76 9.71 1.18
CA MET A 107 -6.79 10.80 1.20
C MET A 107 -6.90 11.60 -0.09
N ASP A 108 -7.36 12.84 0.00
CA ASP A 108 -7.41 13.76 -1.12
C ASP A 108 -6.12 14.59 -1.15
N TYR A 109 -5.28 14.32 -2.15
CA TYR A 109 -4.00 14.99 -2.32
C TYR A 109 -4.18 16.28 -3.12
N LEU A 110 -3.79 17.41 -2.53
CA LEU A 110 -3.67 18.68 -3.24
C LEU A 110 -2.20 18.88 -3.62
N ILE A 111 -1.96 18.94 -4.92
CA ILE A 111 -0.62 19.11 -5.49
C ILE A 111 -0.56 20.52 -6.10
N ASP A 112 0.41 21.31 -5.66
CA ASP A 112 0.73 22.59 -6.29
C ASP A 112 1.74 22.37 -7.42
N MET A 113 1.32 22.76 -8.62
CA MET A 113 2.09 22.60 -9.86
C MET A 113 2.61 23.95 -10.38
N SER A 114 2.46 25.05 -9.62
CA SER A 114 2.88 26.39 -10.05
C SER A 114 4.38 26.43 -10.40
N ASP A 115 5.24 25.76 -9.65
CA ASP A 115 6.70 25.69 -9.89
C ASP A 115 7.12 24.92 -11.15
N LEU A 116 6.19 24.21 -11.81
CA LEU A 116 6.47 23.45 -13.04
C LEU A 116 6.23 24.28 -14.30
N GLN A 117 5.45 25.36 -14.23
CA GLN A 117 5.17 26.22 -15.37
C GLN A 117 6.33 27.17 -15.72
N ASP A 118 7.17 27.54 -14.75
CA ASP A 118 8.31 28.45 -14.96
C ASP A 118 9.52 27.82 -15.67
N LYS A 119 9.48 26.52 -15.99
CA LYS A 119 10.60 25.81 -16.65
C LYS A 119 10.41 25.51 -18.14
N GLU A 120 9.24 25.84 -18.71
CA GLU A 120 8.97 25.68 -20.15
C GLU A 120 9.04 27.01 -20.94
N SER A 121 9.55 28.08 -20.33
CA SER A 121 9.71 29.42 -20.96
C SER A 121 11.16 29.76 -21.29
#